data_AF-A0A2T6CRT7-F1
#
_entry.id   AF-A0A2T6CRT7-F1
#
_cell.length_a   1.000
_cell.length_b   1.000
_cell.length_c   1.000
_cell.angle_alpha   90.00
_cell.angle_beta   90.00
_cell.angle_gamma   90.00
#
_symmetry.space_group_name_H-M   'P 1'
#
loop_
_entity.id
_entity.type
_entity.pdbx_description
1 polymer ?
#
loop_
_entity_poly.entity_id
_entity_poly.type
_entity_poly.pdbx_seq_one_letter_code
_entity_poly.pdbx_strand_id
1 'polypeptide(L)'
;MMPTQPAATPAPIHDIAGPVWIFPYPVWGVIGAGVLLLILLGIAVWFLRRKPGPRVLTARQRALNAIAAFRAKGAEADAYEFGVKVSDALRTYIRDQYGVDAVTRTSVEFLDVIRTNAVFTANEKAAISEFLESVDLMKFARQTAGVEEITQLLDIAARVVNGEQSAGAAK
;
A
#
# COMPACT_ATOMS: atom_id res chain seq x y z
N MET A 1 -5.61 -107.19 -7.01
CA MET A 1 -5.82 -106.33 -8.18
C MET A 1 -5.89 -104.90 -7.71
N MET A 2 -4.83 -104.11 -7.94
CA MET A 2 -4.80 -102.64 -7.81
C MET A 2 -3.73 -102.20 -8.83
N PRO A 3 -4.06 -101.57 -9.96
CA PRO A 3 -3.04 -101.11 -10.89
C PRO A 3 -2.28 -99.95 -10.25
N THR A 4 -0.97 -100.12 -10.14
CA THR A 4 -0.04 -99.10 -9.64
C THR A 4 -0.02 -97.92 -10.60
N GLN A 5 -0.37 -96.74 -10.08
CA GLN A 5 -0.38 -95.48 -10.82
C GLN A 5 1.07 -95.08 -11.18
N PRO A 6 1.37 -94.71 -12.45
CA PRO A 6 2.72 -94.34 -12.86
C PRO A 6 3.16 -93.05 -12.14
N ALA A 7 4.40 -93.03 -11.66
CA ALA A 7 4.97 -91.89 -10.96
C ALA A 7 4.97 -90.64 -11.86
N ALA A 8 4.41 -89.54 -11.37
CA ALA A 8 4.35 -88.28 -12.11
C ALA A 8 5.76 -87.70 -12.28
N THR A 9 6.15 -87.44 -13.53
CA THR A 9 7.40 -86.74 -13.86
C THR A 9 7.39 -85.35 -13.23
N PRO A 10 8.43 -84.94 -12.48
CA PRO A 10 8.47 -83.60 -11.90
C PRO A 10 8.45 -82.55 -13.02
N ALA A 11 7.62 -81.52 -12.85
CA ALA A 11 7.53 -80.41 -13.80
C ALA A 11 8.88 -79.68 -13.93
N PRO A 12 9.22 -79.14 -15.13
CA PRO A 12 10.46 -78.40 -15.33
C PRO A 12 10.50 -77.16 -14.43
N ILE A 13 11.54 -77.03 -13.60
CA ILE A 13 11.74 -75.85 -12.76
C ILE A 13 12.33 -74.76 -13.65
N HIS A 14 11.57 -73.69 -13.85
CA HIS A 14 12.05 -72.50 -14.54
C HIS A 14 12.83 -71.60 -13.58
N ASP A 15 13.98 -71.10 -14.03
CA ASP A 15 14.84 -70.24 -13.24
C ASP A 15 14.17 -68.88 -12.96
N ILE A 16 14.45 -68.29 -11.81
CA ILE A 16 13.81 -67.04 -11.37
C ILE A 16 14.43 -65.89 -12.16
N ALA A 17 13.64 -65.22 -12.99
CA ALA A 17 14.08 -64.03 -13.70
C ALA A 17 14.54 -62.95 -12.71
N GLY A 18 15.70 -62.36 -12.98
CA GLY A 18 16.25 -61.27 -12.20
C GLY A 18 15.34 -60.03 -12.16
N PRO A 19 15.53 -59.12 -11.19
CA PRO A 19 14.67 -57.96 -11.01
C PRO A 19 14.68 -57.06 -12.26
N VAL A 20 13.49 -56.81 -12.80
CA VAL A 20 13.26 -55.91 -13.94
C VAL A 20 12.89 -54.51 -13.46
N TRP A 21 13.51 -53.51 -14.09
CA TRP A 21 13.23 -52.11 -13.81
C TRP A 21 11.86 -51.71 -14.38
N ILE A 22 10.87 -51.53 -13.50
CA ILE A 22 9.47 -51.23 -13.87
C ILE A 22 9.19 -49.74 -14.13
N PHE A 23 10.15 -48.86 -13.81
CA PHE A 23 9.92 -47.42 -13.86
C PHE A 23 10.36 -46.83 -15.22
N PRO A 24 9.46 -46.30 -16.04
CA PRO A 24 9.75 -45.99 -17.45
C PRO A 24 10.67 -44.79 -17.66
N TYR A 25 10.97 -44.02 -16.61
CA TYR A 25 11.81 -42.83 -16.68
C TYR A 25 13.12 -43.02 -15.90
N PRO A 26 14.23 -42.43 -16.33
CA PRO A 26 15.44 -42.45 -15.52
C PRO A 26 15.23 -41.64 -14.24
N VAL A 27 15.71 -42.16 -13.11
CA VAL A 27 15.55 -41.55 -11.78
C VAL A 27 16.04 -40.10 -11.76
N TRP A 28 17.16 -39.81 -12.42
CA TRP A 28 17.69 -38.45 -12.54
C TRP A 28 16.74 -37.48 -13.25
N GLY A 29 15.94 -37.97 -14.20
CA GLY A 29 14.97 -37.17 -14.94
C GLY A 29 13.79 -36.75 -14.06
N VAL A 30 13.32 -37.68 -13.21
CA VAL A 30 12.27 -37.38 -12.21
C VAL A 30 12.77 -36.40 -11.17
N ILE A 31 14.00 -36.58 -10.69
CA ILE A 31 14.62 -35.65 -9.74
C ILE A 31 14.76 -34.26 -10.37
N GLY A 32 15.26 -34.18 -11.60
CA GLY A 32 15.40 -32.92 -12.34
C GLY A 32 14.06 -32.21 -12.56
N ALA A 33 13.02 -32.95 -12.95
CA ALA A 33 11.67 -32.42 -13.11
C ALA A 33 11.08 -31.90 -11.79
N GLY A 34 11.30 -32.62 -10.69
CA GLY A 34 10.88 -32.21 -9.35
C GLY A 34 11.55 -30.91 -8.90
N VAL A 35 12.88 -30.80 -9.09
CA VAL A 35 13.63 -29.58 -8.77
C VAL A 35 13.16 -28.39 -9.62
N LEU A 36 12.96 -28.60 -10.92
CA LEU A 36 12.45 -27.55 -11.81
C LEU A 36 11.06 -27.07 -11.37
N LEU A 37 10.17 -28.00 -11.03
CA LEU A 37 8.84 -27.67 -10.52
C LEU A 37 8.92 -26.82 -9.24
N LEU A 38 9.79 -27.18 -8.30
CA LEU A 38 9.99 -26.43 -7.06
C LEU A 38 10.54 -25.02 -7.32
N ILE A 39 11.47 -24.86 -8.27
CA ILE A 39 12.00 -23.54 -8.66
C ILE A 39 10.88 -22.68 -9.25
N LEU A 40 10.09 -23.23 -10.19
CA LEU A 40 8.97 -22.51 -10.80
C LEU A 40 7.92 -22.12 -9.76
N LEU A 41 7.60 -23.02 -8.83
CA LEU A 41 6.66 -22.75 -7.75
C LEU A 41 7.21 -21.67 -6.80
N GLY A 42 8.49 -21.71 -6.47
CA GLY A 42 9.17 -20.68 -5.68
C GLY A 42 9.15 -19.31 -6.35
N ILE A 43 9.42 -19.25 -7.66
CA ILE A 43 9.34 -18.02 -8.45
C ILE A 43 7.90 -17.50 -8.50
N ALA A 44 6.92 -18.37 -8.77
CA ALA A 44 5.52 -18.00 -8.79
C ALA A 44 5.06 -17.45 -7.44
N VAL A 45 5.36 -18.16 -6.34
CA VAL A 45 5.06 -17.71 -4.98
C VAL A 45 5.77 -16.39 -4.68
N TRP A 46 7.01 -16.20 -5.11
CA TRP A 46 7.73 -14.95 -4.92
C TRP A 46 7.10 -13.78 -5.69
N PHE A 47 6.69 -13.99 -6.94
CA PHE A 47 5.95 -12.98 -7.71
C PHE A 47 4.56 -12.68 -7.13
N LEU A 48 3.84 -13.69 -6.63
CA LEU A 48 2.54 -13.52 -5.98
C LEU A 48 2.67 -12.83 -4.61
N ARG A 49 3.77 -13.08 -3.88
CA ARG A 49 4.06 -12.44 -2.58
C ARG A 49 4.72 -11.08 -2.72
N ARG A 50 5.28 -10.77 -3.90
CA ARG A 50 5.67 -9.40 -4.26
C ARG A 50 4.39 -8.58 -4.39
N LYS A 51 3.97 -7.99 -3.26
CA LYS A 51 3.10 -6.82 -3.29
C LYS A 51 3.77 -5.82 -4.24
N PRO A 52 3.06 -5.26 -5.24
CA PRO A 52 3.62 -4.15 -5.99
C PRO A 52 4.10 -3.14 -4.95
N GLY A 53 5.38 -2.78 -5.00
CA GLY A 53 5.94 -1.80 -4.09
C GLY A 53 5.02 -0.58 -4.07
N PRO A 54 4.85 0.10 -2.93
CA PRO A 54 3.97 1.25 -2.87
C PRO A 54 4.36 2.17 -4.02
N ARG A 55 3.44 2.40 -4.96
CA ARG A 55 3.60 3.44 -5.97
C ARG A 55 4.02 4.65 -5.15
N VAL A 56 5.19 5.22 -5.45
CA VAL A 56 5.70 6.38 -4.71
C VAL A 56 4.72 7.51 -4.99
N LEU A 57 3.68 7.59 -4.15
CA LEU A 57 2.66 8.62 -4.26
C LEU A 57 3.38 9.92 -4.00
N THR A 58 3.27 10.84 -4.96
CA THR A 58 3.77 12.20 -4.77
C THR A 58 3.18 12.78 -3.48
N ALA A 59 3.89 13.69 -2.82
CA ALA A 59 3.38 14.32 -1.60
C ALA A 59 1.98 14.91 -1.80
N ARG A 60 1.71 15.45 -3.01
CA ARG A 60 0.38 15.90 -3.45
C ARG A 60 -0.66 14.78 -3.42
N GLN A 61 -0.39 13.65 -4.08
CA GLN A 61 -1.30 12.51 -4.11
C GLN A 61 -1.57 11.94 -2.70
N ARG A 62 -0.56 11.91 -1.82
CA ARG A 62 -0.75 11.48 -0.43
C ARG A 62 -1.72 12.39 0.32
N ALA A 63 -1.55 13.72 0.19
CA ALA A 63 -2.44 14.67 0.84
C ALA A 63 -3.85 14.65 0.26
N LEU A 64 -4.01 14.61 -1.06
CA LEU A 64 -5.33 14.50 -1.69
C LEU A 64 -6.05 13.21 -1.30
N ASN A 65 -5.34 12.09 -1.23
CA ASN A 65 -5.92 10.82 -0.78
C ASN A 65 -6.36 10.88 0.68
N ALA A 66 -5.58 11.53 1.56
CA ALA A 66 -5.97 11.73 2.96
C ALA A 66 -7.23 12.59 3.07
N ILE A 67 -7.31 13.70 2.34
CA ILE A 67 -8.49 14.57 2.27
C ILE A 67 -9.71 13.80 1.74
N ALA A 68 -9.56 13.04 0.66
CA ALA A 68 -10.63 12.26 0.06
C ALA A 68 -11.13 11.14 0.99
N ALA A 69 -10.22 10.46 1.70
CA ALA A 69 -10.58 9.43 2.68
C ALA A 69 -11.41 10.01 3.84
N PHE A 70 -11.12 11.23 4.29
CA PHE A 70 -11.94 11.92 5.29
C PHE A 70 -13.28 12.35 4.76
N ARG A 71 -13.32 12.89 3.53
CA ARG A 71 -14.59 13.23 2.87
C ARG A 71 -15.53 12.04 2.78
N ALA A 72 -15.01 10.84 2.52
CA ALA A 72 -15.79 9.62 2.44
C ALA A 72 -16.45 9.20 3.77
N LYS A 73 -15.91 9.63 4.92
CA LYS A 73 -16.52 9.38 6.24
C LYS A 73 -17.77 10.23 6.50
N GLY A 74 -17.93 11.36 5.81
CA GLY A 74 -19.12 12.21 5.92
C GLY A 74 -19.47 12.60 7.36
N ALA A 75 -20.74 12.38 7.74
CA ALA A 75 -21.29 12.73 9.06
C ALA A 75 -20.76 11.89 10.23
N GLU A 76 -20.08 10.77 9.97
CA GLU A 76 -19.43 9.94 11.00
C GLU A 76 -18.03 10.46 11.35
N ALA A 77 -17.53 11.49 10.64
CA ALA A 77 -16.23 12.06 10.90
C ALA A 77 -16.24 12.85 12.22
N ASP A 78 -15.45 12.38 13.19
CA ASP A 78 -15.15 13.15 14.39
C ASP A 78 -14.39 14.43 14.03
N ALA A 79 -14.91 15.58 14.45
CA ALA A 79 -14.33 16.90 14.19
C ALA A 79 -12.88 17.00 14.68
N TYR A 80 -12.58 16.37 15.83
CA TYR A 80 -11.23 16.33 16.38
C TYR A 80 -10.31 15.45 15.54
N GLU A 81 -10.73 14.21 15.21
CA GLU A 81 -9.98 13.31 14.32
C GLU A 81 -9.70 13.97 12.95
N PHE A 82 -10.70 14.66 12.40
CA PHE A 82 -10.57 15.43 11.16
C PHE A 82 -9.47 16.50 11.29
N GLY A 83 -9.55 17.35 12.31
CA GLY A 83 -8.59 18.43 12.52
C GLY A 83 -7.17 17.91 12.67
N VAL A 84 -6.97 16.80 13.39
CA VAL A 84 -5.65 16.18 13.53
C VAL A 84 -5.14 15.66 12.19
N LYS A 85 -5.86 14.74 11.56
CA LYS A 85 -5.31 14.03 10.39
C LYS A 85 -5.20 14.90 9.14
N VAL A 86 -6.15 15.81 8.89
CA VAL A 86 -6.09 16.67 7.69
C VAL A 86 -5.04 17.76 7.86
N SER A 87 -4.86 18.31 9.07
CA SER A 87 -3.76 19.23 9.36
C SER A 87 -2.39 18.57 9.25
N ASP A 88 -2.24 17.35 9.76
CA ASP A 88 -0.98 16.59 9.62
C ASP A 88 -0.68 16.26 8.16
N ALA A 89 -1.71 15.91 7.38
CA ALA A 89 -1.57 15.68 5.94
C ALA A 89 -1.12 16.95 5.21
N LEU A 90 -1.70 18.11 5.54
CA LEU A 90 -1.33 19.39 4.92
C LEU A 90 0.09 19.83 5.31
N ARG A 91 0.44 19.74 6.60
CA ARG A 91 1.80 20.06 7.10
C ARG A 91 2.85 19.14 6.46
N THR A 92 2.55 17.84 6.35
CA THR A 92 3.41 16.88 5.67
C THR A 92 3.58 17.20 4.19
N TYR A 93 2.48 17.57 3.49
CA TYR A 93 2.55 18.00 2.09
C TYR A 93 3.46 19.21 1.91
N ILE A 94 3.31 20.24 2.75
CA ILE A 94 4.10 21.45 2.66
C ILE A 94 5.59 21.18 2.92
N ARG A 95 5.91 20.34 3.91
CA ARG A 95 7.28 19.90 4.17
C ARG A 95 7.86 19.14 2.98
N ASP A 96 7.14 18.15 2.48
CA ASP A 96 7.66 17.24 1.47
C ASP A 96 7.75 17.91 0.08
N GLN A 97 6.93 18.93 -0.22
CA GLN A 97 6.99 19.67 -1.49
C GLN A 97 7.91 20.90 -1.45
N TYR A 98 7.88 21.66 -0.36
CA TYR A 98 8.53 22.97 -0.29
C TYR A 98 9.71 23.00 0.69
N GLY A 99 10.02 21.89 1.36
CA GLY A 99 11.13 21.79 2.31
C GLY A 99 10.92 22.62 3.58
N VAL A 100 9.69 23.07 3.85
CA VAL A 100 9.36 23.88 5.03
C VAL A 100 9.09 22.96 6.21
N ASP A 101 9.87 23.11 7.29
CA ASP A 101 9.70 22.33 8.53
C ASP A 101 8.38 22.67 9.23
N ALA A 102 7.30 22.02 8.80
CA ALA A 102 5.94 22.21 9.29
C ALA A 102 5.55 21.24 10.42
N VAL A 103 6.26 20.11 10.54
CA VAL A 103 5.87 19.00 11.43
C VAL A 103 6.52 19.12 12.81
N THR A 104 7.69 19.74 12.89
CA THR A 104 8.45 19.92 14.14
C THR A 104 8.20 21.26 14.82
N ARG A 105 7.46 22.16 14.17
CA ARG A 105 7.18 23.52 14.65
C ARG A 105 5.77 23.64 15.19
N THR A 106 5.57 24.61 16.09
CA THR A 106 4.23 24.99 16.52
C THR A 106 3.43 25.63 15.38
N SER A 107 2.10 25.63 15.47
CA SER A 107 1.22 26.22 14.45
C SER A 107 1.55 27.69 14.16
N VAL A 108 1.83 28.47 15.22
CA VAL A 108 2.18 29.89 15.13
C VAL A 108 3.52 30.11 14.41
N GLU A 109 4.56 29.37 14.80
CA GLU A 109 5.87 29.46 14.14
C GLU A 109 5.80 29.02 12.68
N PHE A 110 5.00 27.99 12.38
CA PHE A 110 4.80 27.54 11.01
C PHE A 110 4.12 28.62 10.16
N LEU A 111 3.07 29.27 10.68
CA LEU A 111 2.39 30.36 9.97
C LEU A 111 3.32 31.56 9.72
N ASP A 112 4.21 31.89 10.67
CA ASP A 112 5.20 32.95 10.48
C ASP A 112 6.20 32.63 9.35
N VAL A 113 6.65 31.38 9.27
CA VAL A 113 7.49 30.90 8.16
C VAL A 113 6.74 30.98 6.83
N ILE A 114 5.48 30.55 6.78
CA ILE A 114 4.67 30.62 5.55
C ILE A 114 4.46 32.08 5.12
N ARG A 115 4.23 33.00 6.06
CA ARG A 115 4.05 34.43 5.77
C ARG A 115 5.28 35.06 5.14
N THR A 116 6.47 34.70 5.60
CA THR A 116 7.75 35.25 5.12
C THR A 116 8.31 34.53 3.89
N ASN A 117 7.84 33.32 3.59
CA ASN A 117 8.34 32.53 2.47
C ASN A 117 7.83 33.04 1.11
N ALA A 118 8.74 33.27 0.16
CA ALA A 118 8.44 33.80 -1.17
C ALA A 118 7.84 32.77 -2.14
N VAL A 119 7.89 31.48 -1.80
CA VAL A 119 7.35 30.38 -2.63
C VAL A 119 5.82 30.41 -2.68
N PHE A 120 5.17 30.90 -1.61
CA PHE A 120 3.72 30.96 -1.52
C PHE A 120 3.18 32.32 -1.99
N THR A 121 2.10 32.29 -2.76
CA THR A 121 1.34 33.47 -3.13
C THR A 121 0.57 34.03 -1.94
N ALA A 122 0.14 35.30 -2.01
CA ALA A 122 -0.67 35.91 -0.96
C ALA A 122 -1.96 35.13 -0.67
N ASN A 123 -2.60 34.58 -1.72
CA ASN A 123 -3.81 33.78 -1.61
C ASN A 123 -3.56 32.44 -0.91
N GLU A 124 -2.45 31.76 -1.20
CA GLU A 124 -2.08 30.51 -0.52
C GLU A 124 -1.76 30.74 0.96
N LYS A 125 -1.03 31.82 1.27
CA LYS A 125 -0.74 32.20 2.66
C LYS A 125 -2.03 32.45 3.45
N ALA A 126 -2.98 33.17 2.87
CA ALA A 126 -4.28 33.41 3.49
C ALA A 126 -5.06 32.11 3.72
N ALA A 127 -5.14 31.24 2.70
CA ALA A 127 -5.86 29.96 2.80
C ALA A 127 -5.21 29.01 3.83
N ILE A 128 -3.88 28.97 3.93
CA ILE A 128 -3.17 28.16 4.93
C ILE A 128 -3.42 28.71 6.35
N SER A 129 -3.39 30.04 6.53
CA SER A 129 -3.67 30.68 7.82
C SER A 129 -5.10 30.39 8.28
N GLU A 130 -6.07 30.65 7.41
CA GLU A 130 -7.48 30.38 7.66
C GLU A 130 -7.72 28.92 8.05
N PHE A 131 -7.18 27.98 7.26
CA PHE A 131 -7.34 26.55 7.54
C PHE A 131 -6.75 26.13 8.89
N LEU A 132 -5.52 26.56 9.21
CA LEU A 132 -4.86 26.16 10.44
C LEU A 132 -5.50 26.78 11.68
N GLU A 133 -5.93 28.04 11.61
CA GLU A 133 -6.64 28.71 12.69
C GLU A 133 -7.98 28.02 12.98
N SER A 134 -8.78 27.71 11.95
CA SER A 134 -10.04 26.97 12.12
C SER A 134 -9.83 25.58 12.72
N VAL A 135 -8.81 24.85 12.27
CA VAL A 135 -8.51 23.52 12.81
C VAL A 135 -8.01 23.59 14.25
N ASP A 136 -7.21 24.58 14.62
CA ASP A 136 -6.74 24.74 15.99
C ASP A 136 -7.91 25.05 16.94
N LEU A 137 -8.91 25.85 16.52
CA LEU A 137 -10.15 26.03 17.27
C LEU A 137 -10.90 24.70 17.47
N MET A 138 -11.02 23.87 16.42
CA MET A 138 -11.66 22.55 16.54
C MET A 138 -10.92 21.61 17.51
N LYS A 139 -9.58 21.65 17.50
CA LYS A 139 -8.73 20.81 18.36
C LYS A 139 -8.79 21.21 19.84
N PHE A 140 -8.78 22.51 20.13
CA PHE A 140 -8.61 23.02 21.49
C PHE A 140 -9.89 23.56 22.13
N ALA A 141 -10.83 24.09 21.35
CA ALA A 141 -12.08 24.67 21.87
C ALA A 141 -13.20 23.64 22.07
N ARG A 142 -12.97 22.34 21.76
CA ARG A 142 -14.00 21.26 21.74
C ARG A 142 -15.25 21.66 20.96
N GLN A 143 -15.10 22.52 19.96
CA GLN A 143 -16.21 22.97 19.15
C GLN A 143 -16.62 21.82 18.23
N THR A 144 -17.88 21.40 18.34
CA THR A 144 -18.46 20.46 17.39
C THR A 144 -18.68 21.20 16.08
N ALA A 145 -17.75 21.06 15.14
CA ALA A 145 -17.94 21.58 13.79
C ALA A 145 -19.07 20.81 13.10
N GLY A 146 -19.96 21.54 12.43
CA GLY A 146 -20.99 20.93 11.60
C GLY A 146 -20.39 20.24 10.37
N VAL A 147 -21.15 19.32 9.77
CA VAL A 147 -20.73 18.65 8.51
C VAL A 147 -20.42 19.67 7.41
N GLU A 148 -21.15 20.78 7.36
CA GLU A 148 -20.94 21.90 6.44
C GLU A 148 -19.54 22.52 6.62
N GLU A 149 -19.16 22.82 7.86
CA GLU A 149 -17.89 23.46 8.22
C GLU A 149 -16.69 22.55 7.94
N ILE A 150 -16.80 21.26 8.27
CA ILE A 150 -15.81 20.24 7.92
C ILE A 150 -15.64 20.16 6.40
N THR A 151 -16.74 20.22 5.65
CA THR A 151 -16.71 20.17 4.18
C THR A 151 -16.02 21.41 3.59
N GLN A 152 -16.31 22.59 4.12
CA GLN A 152 -15.64 23.84 3.73
C GLN A 152 -14.13 23.78 4.00
N LEU A 153 -13.72 23.28 5.18
CA LEU A 153 -12.30 23.11 5.51
C LEU A 153 -11.60 22.08 4.63
N LEU A 154 -12.28 21.00 4.25
CA LEU A 154 -11.77 20.04 3.26
C LEU A 154 -11.55 20.70 1.90
N ASP A 155 -12.44 21.59 1.47
CA ASP A 155 -12.29 22.31 0.20
C ASP A 155 -11.15 23.32 0.22
N ILE A 156 -10.95 24.03 1.34
CA ILE A 156 -9.79 24.91 1.54
C ILE A 156 -8.50 24.09 1.49
N ALA A 157 -8.42 22.98 2.23
CA ALA A 157 -7.24 22.10 2.23
C ALA A 157 -6.96 21.53 0.83
N ALA A 158 -8.00 21.08 0.12
CA ALA A 158 -7.87 20.59 -1.25
C ALA A 158 -7.37 21.69 -2.19
N ARG A 159 -7.85 22.93 -2.04
CA ARG A 159 -7.40 24.07 -2.84
C ARG A 159 -5.92 24.38 -2.62
N VAL A 160 -5.46 24.37 -1.36
CA VAL A 160 -4.04 24.58 -1.02
C VAL A 160 -3.16 23.47 -1.63
N VAL A 161 -3.58 22.21 -1.54
CA VAL A 161 -2.82 21.07 -2.11
C VAL A 161 -2.86 21.06 -3.65
N ASN A 162 -3.93 21.63 -4.23
CA ASN A 162 -4.08 21.78 -5.68
C ASN A 162 -3.43 23.06 -6.24
N GLY A 163 -2.93 23.95 -5.38
CA GLY A 163 -2.38 25.26 -5.72
C GLY A 163 -1.53 25.27 -6.99
N GLU A 164 -2.00 26.05 -7.97
CA GLU A 164 -1.31 26.57 -9.16
C GLU A 164 -0.36 25.63 -9.94
N GLN A 165 -0.86 24.48 -10.40
CA GLN A 165 -0.31 23.91 -11.66
C GLN A 165 -0.65 24.74 -12.91
N SER A 166 -1.41 25.83 -12.78
CA SER A 166 -1.69 26.78 -13.86
C SER A 166 -0.50 27.65 -14.24
N ALA A 167 0.46 27.88 -13.33
CA ALA A 167 1.62 28.75 -13.59
C ALA A 167 2.90 27.99 -14.01
N GLY A 168 2.94 26.66 -13.84
CA GLY A 168 4.15 25.84 -14.08
C GLY A 168 4.16 25.03 -15.38
N ALA A 169 3.06 25.00 -16.15
CA ALA A 169 2.96 24.25 -17.41
C ALA A 169 3.24 25.09 -18.67
N ALA A 170 3.66 26.35 -18.49
CA ALA A 170 4.11 27.22 -19.58
C ALA A 170 5.58 27.60 -19.37
N LYS A 171 6.48 26.65 -19.65
CA LYS A 171 7.85 26.99 -20.04
C LYS A 171 8.39 25.98 -21.04
#